data_AF-A0A527UXX7-F1
#
_entry.id   AF-A0A527UXX7-F1
#
_cell.length_a   1.000
_cell.length_b   1.000
_cell.length_c   1.000
_cell.angle_alpha   90.00
_cell.angle_beta   90.00
_cell.angle_gamma   90.00
#
_symmetry.space_group_name_H-M   'P 1'
#
loop_
_entity.id
_entity.type
_entity.pdbx_description
1 polymer ?
#
loop_
_entity_poly.entity_id
_entity_poly.type
_entity_poly.pdbx_seq_one_letter_code
_entity_poly.pdbx_strand_id
1 'polypeptide(L)' 'MIEPIALYEGRTDPPPQGNGAVTRPGIQHHRCEHPDCGKNAGWGFAKPRQTPHWFCFEHRADGEGYL' A
#
# COMPACT_ATOMS: atom_id res chain seq x y z
N MET A 1 31.36 -21.82 45.90
CA MET A 1 31.54 -21.39 44.50
C MET A 1 30.68 -22.30 43.63
N ILE A 2 30.13 -21.72 42.55
CA ILE A 2 29.26 -22.30 41.50
C ILE A 2 27.75 -22.18 41.77
N GLU A 3 27.18 -21.10 41.22
CA GLU A 3 25.75 -20.84 41.05
C GLU A 3 25.22 -21.68 39.86
N PRO A 4 23.96 -22.15 39.86
CA PRO A 4 23.42 -22.93 38.76
C PRO A 4 23.21 -22.06 37.51
N ILE A 5 23.74 -22.53 36.40
CA ILE A 5 23.59 -21.93 35.07
C ILE A 5 22.12 -21.99 34.67
N ALA A 6 21.48 -20.82 34.57
CA ALA A 6 20.17 -20.66 33.96
C ALA A 6 20.30 -20.91 32.45
N LEU A 7 19.90 -22.10 31.97
CA LEU A 7 19.69 -22.36 30.55
C LEU A 7 18.20 -22.20 30.21
N TYR A 8 17.76 -20.96 30.20
CA TYR A 8 16.62 -20.47 29.42
C TYR A 8 17.22 -19.28 28.65
N GLU A 9 17.23 -19.26 27.33
CA GLU A 9 16.15 -18.76 26.48
C GLU A 9 16.45 -19.24 25.05
N GLY A 10 15.47 -19.89 24.42
CA GLY A 10 15.51 -20.16 22.98
C GLY A 10 15.62 -18.85 22.21
N ARG A 11 16.80 -18.57 21.66
CA ARG A 11 16.98 -17.48 20.71
C ARG A 11 16.49 -17.98 19.35
N THR A 12 15.19 -17.82 19.11
CA THR A 12 14.66 -17.76 17.75
C THR A 12 15.23 -16.51 17.11
N ASP A 13 16.28 -16.67 16.30
CA ASP A 13 16.79 -15.59 15.46
C ASP A 13 15.61 -14.99 14.69
N PRO A 14 15.35 -13.66 14.79
CA PRO A 14 14.35 -13.04 13.95
C PRO A 14 14.77 -13.20 12.48
N PRO A 15 13.83 -13.46 11.55
CA PRO A 15 14.17 -13.60 10.14
C PRO A 15 14.91 -12.33 9.65
N PRO A 16 15.85 -12.48 8.71
CA PRO A 16 16.65 -11.37 8.23
C PRO A 16 15.71 -10.27 7.73
N GLN A 17 15.88 -9.06 8.27
CA GLN A 17 15.23 -7.86 7.74
C GLN A 17 15.89 -7.52 6.40
N GLY A 18 15.51 -8.29 5.38
CA GLY A 18 15.64 -7.89 3.99
C GLY A 18 14.84 -6.60 3.84
N ASN A 19 15.58 -5.53 3.61
CA ASN A 19 15.18 -4.22 3.12
C ASN A 19 14.51 -4.26 1.73
N GLY A 20 13.70 -5.28 1.45
CA GLY A 20 12.57 -5.10 0.55
C GLY A 20 11.61 -4.22 1.30
N ALA A 21 11.64 -2.92 1.03
CA ALA A 21 10.53 -2.05 1.37
C ALA A 21 9.30 -2.66 0.73
N VAL A 22 8.61 -3.53 1.47
CA VAL A 22 7.18 -3.71 1.34
C VAL A 22 6.70 -2.32 1.71
N THR A 23 6.61 -1.43 0.71
CA THR A 23 5.66 -0.34 0.78
C THR A 23 4.42 -1.06 1.25
N ARG A 24 4.00 -0.80 2.49
CA ARG A 24 2.62 -1.03 2.88
C ARG A 24 1.81 -0.59 1.65
N PRO A 25 0.75 -1.27 1.21
CA PRO A 25 -0.23 -0.64 0.35
C PRO A 25 -0.81 0.52 1.17
N GLY A 26 0.02 1.54 1.38
CA GLY A 26 -0.28 2.80 1.98
C GLY A 26 -1.24 3.31 0.96
N ILE A 27 -2.50 3.35 1.40
CA ILE A 27 -3.64 3.90 0.73
C ILE A 27 -3.09 4.91 -0.26
N GLN A 28 -3.07 4.54 -1.53
CA GLN A 28 -2.63 5.44 -2.56
C GLN A 28 -3.75 6.48 -2.57
N HIS A 29 -3.55 7.58 -1.83
CA HIS A 29 -4.54 8.63 -1.57
C HIS A 29 -4.74 9.44 -2.84
N HIS A 30 -5.18 8.78 -3.90
CA HIS A 30 -5.61 9.43 -5.11
C HIS A 30 -6.94 10.12 -4.82
N ARG A 31 -7.07 11.37 -5.25
CA ARG A 31 -8.34 12.06 -5.24
C ARG A 31 -9.04 11.80 -6.57
N CYS A 32 -10.37 11.80 -6.54
CA CYS A 32 -11.16 11.75 -7.75
C CYS A 32 -10.79 12.95 -8.65
N GLU A 33 -10.57 12.71 -9.94
CA GLU A 33 -10.28 13.77 -10.93
C GLU A 33 -11.53 14.53 -11.40
N HIS A 34 -12.74 14.09 -11.00
CA HIS A 34 -13.97 14.77 -11.38
C HIS A 34 -14.02 16.16 -10.72
N PRO A 35 -14.27 17.25 -11.47
CA PRO A 35 -14.12 18.63 -10.99
C PRO A 35 -14.97 18.96 -9.75
N ASP A 36 -16.15 18.35 -9.65
CA ASP A 36 -17.06 18.47 -8.50
C ASP A 36 -16.85 17.39 -7.42
N CYS A 37 -15.76 16.62 -7.46
CA CYS A 37 -15.53 15.51 -6.55
C CYS A 37 -14.21 15.61 -5.77
N GLY A 38 -14.32 15.82 -4.45
CA GLY A 38 -13.18 15.80 -3.53
C GLY A 38 -12.93 14.46 -2.83
N LYS A 39 -13.65 13.39 -3.22
CA LYS A 39 -13.60 12.09 -2.54
C LYS A 39 -12.29 11.35 -2.87
N ASN A 40 -11.89 10.43 -1.98
CA ASN A 40 -10.78 9.51 -2.26
C ASN A 40 -11.19 8.56 -3.39
N ALA A 41 -10.33 8.46 -4.40
CA ALA A 41 -10.47 7.52 -5.49
C ALA A 41 -10.12 6.10 -5.01
N GLY A 42 -11.08 5.18 -5.15
CA GLY A 42 -10.89 3.76 -4.88
C GLY A 42 -10.64 2.95 -6.16
N TRP A 43 -10.67 3.60 -7.31
CA TRP A 43 -10.56 2.98 -8.62
C TRP A 43 -9.82 3.91 -9.61
N GLY A 44 -9.14 3.32 -10.58
CA GLY A 44 -8.35 4.06 -11.57
C GLY A 44 -7.38 3.17 -12.33
N PHE A 45 -6.75 3.72 -13.37
CA PHE A 45 -5.81 2.99 -14.22
C PHE A 45 -4.46 3.68 -14.23
N ALA A 46 -3.40 2.90 -13.98
CA ALA A 46 -2.02 3.31 -14.22
C ALA A 46 -1.44 2.47 -15.36
N LYS A 47 -1.73 2.86 -16.61
CA LYS A 47 -1.14 2.22 -17.79
C LYS A 47 0.29 2.75 -18.01
N PRO A 48 1.27 1.89 -18.34
CA PRO A 48 2.61 2.36 -18.69
C PRO A 48 2.54 3.36 -19.85
N ARG A 49 3.21 4.51 -19.70
CA ARG A 49 3.29 5.58 -20.73
C ARG A 49 1.99 6.36 -20.96
N GLN A 50 1.02 6.25 -20.08
CA GLN A 50 -0.20 7.07 -20.06
C GLN A 50 -0.30 7.80 -18.73
N THR A 51 -1.00 8.93 -18.73
CA THR A 51 -1.33 9.62 -17.47
C THR A 51 -2.24 8.72 -16.66
N PRO A 52 -1.89 8.39 -15.40
CA PRO A 52 -2.75 7.58 -14.57
C PRO A 52 -3.98 8.38 -14.15
N HIS A 53 -5.16 7.80 -14.36
CA HIS A 53 -6.43 8.44 -14.04
C HIS A 53 -7.11 7.77 -12.87
N TRP A 54 -7.67 8.57 -11.95
CA TRP A 54 -8.21 8.08 -10.69
C TRP A 54 -9.60 8.68 -10.39
N PHE A 55 -10.56 7.81 -10.09
CA PHE A 55 -11.94 8.20 -9.83
C PHE A 55 -12.51 7.47 -8.61
N CYS A 56 -13.50 8.09 -7.95
CA CYS A 56 -14.30 7.40 -6.96
C CYS A 56 -15.24 6.40 -7.64
N PHE A 57 -15.79 5.45 -6.87
CA PHE A 57 -16.72 4.45 -7.43
C PHE A 57 -18.00 5.08 -8.02
N GLU A 58 -18.39 6.27 -7.55
CA GLU A 58 -19.53 7.03 -8.10
C GLU A 58 -19.23 7.61 -9.48
N HIS A 59 -18.01 8.10 -9.72
CA HIS A 59 -17.55 8.64 -11.00
C HIS A 59 -16.73 7.63 -11.80
N ARG A 60 -16.97 6.33 -11.56
CA ARG A 60 -16.32 5.26 -12.32
C ARG A 60 -16.64 5.39 -13.82
N ALA A 61 -17.88 5.72 -14.17
CA ALA A 61 -18.32 5.86 -15.55
C ALA A 61 -17.54 6.96 -16.30
N ASP A 62 -17.26 8.09 -15.64
CA ASP A 62 -16.44 9.16 -16.22
C ASP A 62 -15.03 8.66 -16.52
N GLY A 63 -14.46 7.86 -15.62
CA GLY A 63 -13.13 7.29 -15.81
C GLY A 63 -13.07 6.13 -16.80
N GLU A 64 -14.17 5.43 -17.04
CA GLU A 64 -14.26 4.40 -18.09
C GLU A 64 -14.11 5.02 -19.49
N GLY A 65 -14.37 6.32 -19.66
CA GLY A 65 -14.09 7.05 -20.90
C GLY A 65 -12.60 7.25 -21.19
N TYR A 66 -11.71 7.07 -20.20
CA TYR A 66 -10.25 7.20 -20.35
C TYR A 66 -9.56 5.86 -20.59
N LEU A 67 -10.32 4.76 -20.65
CA LEU A 67 -9.86 3.39 -20.82
C LEU A 67 -9.66 3.05 -22.31
#